data_AF-A0AAT9G996-F1
#
_entry.id   AF-A0AAT9G996-F1
#
_cell.length_a   1.000
_cell.length_b   1.000
_cell.length_c   1.000
_cell.angle_alpha   90.00
_cell.angle_beta   90.00
_cell.angle_gamma   90.00
#
_symmetry.space_group_name_H-M   'P 1'
#
loop_
_entity.id
_entity.type
_entity.pdbx_description
1 polymer ?
#
loop_
_entity_poly.entity_id
_entity_poly.type
_entity_poly.pdbx_seq_one_letter_code
_entity_poly.pdbx_strand_id
1 'polypeptide(L)'
;MTYFFEIYTVFWTEPDVIQIYSLPSQHKSTLVRFLKYLLLLETTKLATLLAKELNINFTKIKIMNNKGKWGSCSSKAVLAFNWRLIFAPKKILKYLVVHEMCHIIEMNHSSRFWNLVARLYPDYKLARLWLKEHGNNLHQYLMS
;
A
#
# COMPACT_ATOMS: atom_id res chain seq x y z
N MET A 1 -6.90 10.96 18.37
CA MET A 1 -6.02 12.03 17.85
C MET A 1 -6.56 12.45 16.50
N THR A 2 -7.29 13.57 16.48
CA THR A 2 -8.03 14.06 15.31
C THR A 2 -7.09 14.92 14.47
N TYR A 3 -6.82 14.52 13.22
CA TYR A 3 -5.99 15.30 12.31
C TYR A 3 -6.86 16.32 11.58
N PHE A 4 -6.61 17.61 11.82
CA PHE A 4 -7.22 18.71 11.07
C PHE A 4 -6.32 19.05 9.87
N PHE A 5 -6.78 18.71 8.67
CA PHE A 5 -6.29 19.31 7.44
C PHE A 5 -7.34 20.33 7.00
N GLU A 6 -6.91 21.55 6.73
CA GLU A 6 -7.76 22.71 6.46
C GLU A 6 -8.93 22.37 5.50
N ILE A 7 -10.15 22.72 5.95
CA ILE A 7 -11.47 22.62 5.29
C ILE A 7 -12.10 21.20 5.18
N TYR A 8 -11.62 20.18 5.89
CA TYR A 8 -12.30 18.87 5.97
C TYR A 8 -12.05 18.21 7.33
N THR A 9 -13.03 17.51 7.88
CA THR A 9 -12.82 16.75 9.13
C THR A 9 -13.21 15.30 8.95
N VAL A 10 -12.32 14.39 9.33
CA VAL A 10 -12.56 12.96 9.32
C VAL A 10 -12.61 12.49 10.76
N PHE A 11 -13.68 11.81 11.13
CA PHE A 11 -13.84 11.21 12.45
C PHE A 11 -14.25 9.74 12.30
N TRP A 12 -13.79 8.92 13.22
CA TRP A 12 -14.24 7.53 13.38
C TRP A 12 -15.43 7.54 14.33
N THR A 13 -16.51 6.87 13.96
CA THR A 13 -17.75 6.85 14.76
C THR A 13 -17.97 5.50 15.42
N GLU A 14 -17.87 4.44 14.63
CA GLU A 14 -17.99 3.04 15.05
C GLU A 14 -16.80 2.22 14.52
N PRO A 15 -16.59 0.96 14.98
CA PRO A 15 -15.40 0.17 14.66
C PRO A 15 -15.06 0.01 13.16
N ASP A 16 -16.02 0.23 12.26
CA ASP A 16 -15.81 0.11 10.81
C ASP A 16 -16.46 1.24 9.99
N VAL A 17 -16.87 2.35 10.63
CA VAL A 17 -17.52 3.48 9.95
C VAL A 17 -16.61 4.71 9.97
N ILE A 18 -16.24 5.15 8.77
CA ILE A 18 -15.51 6.40 8.54
C ILE A 18 -16.53 7.48 8.16
N GLN A 19 -16.59 8.56 8.93
CA GLN A 19 -17.33 9.76 8.56
C GLN A 19 -16.39 10.82 8.02
N ILE A 20 -16.70 11.34 6.82
CA ILE A 20 -15.90 12.35 6.13
C ILE A 20 -16.76 13.59 5.89
N TYR A 21 -16.47 14.65 6.64
CA TYR A 21 -17.11 15.95 6.47
C TYR A 21 -16.38 16.75 5.41
N SER A 22 -17.14 17.19 4.42
CA SER A 22 -16.62 17.86 3.23
C SER A 22 -17.64 18.78 2.57
N LEU A 23 -17.16 19.84 1.90
CA LEU A 23 -17.94 20.50 0.87
C LEU A 23 -18.45 19.46 -0.14
N PRO A 24 -19.72 19.52 -0.57
CA PRO A 24 -20.29 18.53 -1.49
C PRO A 24 -19.46 18.35 -2.78
N SER A 25 -18.91 19.45 -3.33
CA SER A 25 -18.06 19.43 -4.52
C SER A 25 -16.72 18.71 -4.34
N GLN A 26 -16.31 18.42 -3.09
CA GLN A 26 -15.03 17.81 -2.76
C GLN A 26 -15.16 16.45 -2.06
N HIS A 27 -16.37 15.93 -1.86
CA HIS A 27 -16.60 14.69 -1.09
C HIS A 27 -15.73 13.52 -1.57
N LYS A 28 -15.72 13.26 -2.88
CA LYS A 28 -14.94 12.20 -3.50
C LYS A 28 -13.43 12.42 -3.35
N SER A 29 -12.94 13.65 -3.56
CA SER A 29 -11.51 13.94 -3.50
C SER A 29 -10.99 13.85 -2.06
N THR A 30 -11.79 14.27 -1.08
CA THR A 30 -11.50 14.11 0.35
C THR A 30 -11.47 12.64 0.76
N LEU A 31 -12.46 11.83 0.34
CA LEU A 31 -12.44 10.38 0.56
C LEU A 31 -11.19 9.72 -0.01
N VAL A 32 -10.85 10.00 -1.28
CA VAL A 32 -9.65 9.43 -1.91
C VAL A 32 -8.37 9.88 -1.18
N ARG A 33 -8.28 11.13 -0.73
CA ARG A 33 -7.15 11.63 0.05
C ARG A 33 -7.01 10.87 1.36
N PHE A 34 -8.12 10.64 2.06
CA PHE A 34 -8.13 9.88 3.30
C PHE A 34 -7.72 8.42 3.10
N LEU A 35 -8.26 7.74 2.08
CA LEU A 35 -7.90 6.35 1.77
C LEU A 35 -6.42 6.21 1.41
N LYS A 36 -5.86 7.18 0.66
CA LYS A 36 -4.41 7.24 0.39
C LYS A 36 -3.59 7.40 1.66
N TYR A 37 -4.07 8.22 2.60
CA TYR A 37 -3.42 8.39 3.91
C TYR A 37 -3.46 7.10 4.72
N LEU A 38 -4.58 6.38 4.76
CA LEU A 38 -4.66 5.08 5.42
C LEU A 38 -3.69 4.06 4.82
N LEU A 39 -3.60 4.00 3.49
CA LEU A 39 -2.64 3.13 2.83
C LEU A 39 -1.20 3.52 3.18
N LEU A 40 -0.89 4.81 3.22
CA LEU A 40 0.43 5.30 3.62
C LEU A 40 0.78 4.87 5.05
N LEU A 41 -0.15 5.01 6.00
CA LEU A 41 0.07 4.55 7.38
C LEU A 41 0.33 3.06 7.44
N GLU A 42 -0.51 2.24 6.81
CA GLU A 42 -0.39 0.77 6.88
C GLU A 42 0.90 0.27 6.21
N THR A 43 1.21 0.79 5.01
CA THR A 43 2.46 0.43 4.30
C THR A 43 3.69 0.89 5.07
N THR A 44 3.66 2.07 5.68
CA THR A 44 4.76 2.58 6.51
C THR A 44 4.97 1.68 7.72
N LYS A 45 3.91 1.34 8.45
CA LYS A 45 3.98 0.42 9.59
C LYS A 45 4.60 -0.92 9.20
N LEU A 46 4.12 -1.56 8.12
CA LEU A 46 4.64 -2.84 7.66
C LEU A 46 6.11 -2.73 7.20
N ALA A 47 6.45 -1.70 6.43
CA ALA A 47 7.81 -1.50 5.94
C ALA A 47 8.80 -1.22 7.08
N THR A 48 8.40 -0.44 8.09
CA THR A 48 9.24 -0.17 9.28
C THR A 48 9.52 -1.43 10.09
N LEU A 49 8.52 -2.31 10.25
CA LEU A 49 8.72 -3.61 10.92
C LEU A 49 9.71 -4.49 10.16
N LEU A 50 9.54 -4.60 8.84
CA LEU A 50 10.43 -5.38 7.97
C LEU A 50 11.84 -4.78 7.91
N ALA A 51 11.96 -3.46 7.86
CA ALA A 51 13.25 -2.76 7.87
C ALA A 51 14.05 -3.10 9.12
N LYS A 52 13.39 -3.14 10.28
CA LYS A 52 13.98 -3.56 11.55
C LYS A 52 14.38 -5.04 11.54
N GLU A 53 13.52 -5.92 11.06
CA GLU A 53 13.79 -7.37 10.98
C GLU A 53 14.99 -7.68 10.06
N LEU A 54 15.08 -6.98 8.93
CA LEU A 54 16.12 -7.18 7.92
C LEU A 54 17.40 -6.36 8.16
N ASN A 55 17.39 -5.45 9.16
CA ASN A 55 18.45 -4.49 9.39
C ASN A 55 18.81 -3.66 8.13
N ILE A 56 17.79 -3.16 7.44
CA ILE A 56 17.92 -2.31 6.24
C ILE A 56 17.13 -1.01 6.41
N ASN A 57 17.39 -0.03 5.54
CA ASN A 57 16.66 1.23 5.52
C ASN A 57 16.00 1.46 4.15
N PHE A 58 14.82 2.10 4.16
CA PHE A 58 14.19 2.67 2.96
C PHE A 58 14.11 4.18 3.10
N THR A 59 14.14 4.92 1.99
CA THR A 59 14.20 6.39 2.01
C THR A 59 12.84 7.02 2.29
N LYS A 60 11.80 6.57 1.58
CA LYS A 60 10.41 7.02 1.78
C LYS A 60 9.43 6.11 1.06
N ILE A 61 8.16 6.23 1.44
CA ILE A 61 7.03 5.62 0.75
C ILE A 61 6.26 6.69 -0.03
N LYS A 62 5.89 6.36 -1.27
CA LYS A 62 5.00 7.17 -2.11
C LYS A 62 3.71 6.41 -2.40
N ILE A 63 2.60 7.13 -2.45
CA ILE A 63 1.33 6.59 -2.92
C ILE A 63 1.08 7.08 -4.36
N MET A 64 0.87 6.15 -5.28
CA MET A 64 0.72 6.40 -6.73
C MET A 64 -0.65 5.95 -7.27
N ASN A 65 -0.96 6.32 -8.51
CA ASN A 65 -2.23 6.00 -9.19
C ASN A 65 -2.01 5.50 -10.64
N ASN A 66 -0.86 4.89 -10.94
CA ASN A 66 -0.64 4.31 -12.27
C ASN A 66 -1.35 2.96 -12.39
N LYS A 67 -1.79 2.56 -13.58
CA LYS A 67 -2.46 1.27 -13.81
C LYS A 67 -1.50 0.11 -14.11
N GLY A 68 -0.23 0.41 -14.41
CA GLY A 68 0.73 -0.60 -14.88
C GLY A 68 1.38 -1.44 -13.79
N LYS A 69 1.33 -1.03 -12.51
CA LYS A 69 1.99 -1.74 -11.42
C LYS A 69 1.31 -1.50 -10.07
N TRP A 70 1.42 -2.51 -9.20
CA TRP A 70 0.92 -2.45 -7.82
C TRP A 70 1.93 -1.82 -6.86
N GLY A 71 3.22 -2.08 -7.08
CA GLY A 71 4.33 -1.55 -6.32
C GLY A 71 5.55 -1.25 -7.19
N SER A 72 6.53 -0.53 -6.63
CA SER A 72 7.91 -0.50 -7.13
C SER A 72 8.88 0.01 -6.08
N CYS A 73 10.13 -0.42 -6.16
CA CYS A 73 11.27 0.14 -5.43
C CYS A 73 12.29 0.72 -6.42
N SER A 74 12.88 1.88 -6.09
CA SER A 74 13.98 2.47 -6.87
C SER A 74 15.35 2.12 -6.26
N SER A 75 16.44 2.32 -7.03
CA SER A 75 17.83 2.26 -6.53
C SER A 75 18.15 3.20 -5.38
N LYS A 76 17.30 4.20 -5.14
CA LYS A 76 17.39 5.09 -3.97
C LYS A 76 16.50 4.61 -2.82
N ALA A 77 16.14 3.32 -2.77
CA ALA A 77 15.26 2.71 -1.78
C ALA A 77 13.94 3.48 -1.54
N VAL A 78 13.38 4.08 -2.60
CA VAL A 78 12.06 4.72 -2.54
C VAL A 78 11.01 3.69 -2.95
N LEU A 79 10.13 3.36 -2.01
CA LEU A 79 9.00 2.46 -2.26
C LEU A 79 7.82 3.28 -2.79
N ALA A 80 7.08 2.72 -3.73
CA ALA A 80 5.85 3.29 -4.22
C ALA A 80 4.77 2.21 -4.28
N PHE A 81 3.55 2.56 -3.85
CA PHE A 81 2.40 1.65 -3.84
C PHE A 81 1.19 2.29 -4.50
N ASN A 82 0.48 1.52 -5.32
CA ASN A 82 -0.76 1.95 -5.93
C ASN A 82 -1.86 2.14 -4.86
N TRP A 83 -2.52 3.30 -4.83
CA TRP A 83 -3.54 3.59 -3.82
C TRP A 83 -4.71 2.62 -3.82
N ARG A 84 -4.98 1.97 -4.96
CA ARG A 84 -6.02 0.96 -5.10
C ARG A 84 -5.80 -0.27 -4.21
N LEU A 85 -4.57 -0.48 -3.70
CA LEU A 85 -4.28 -1.53 -2.73
C LEU A 85 -5.00 -1.36 -1.39
N ILE A 86 -5.55 -0.19 -1.08
CA ILE A 86 -6.41 -0.01 0.09
C ILE A 86 -7.65 -0.92 0.06
N PHE A 87 -8.08 -1.34 -1.13
CA PHE A 87 -9.21 -2.25 -1.33
C PHE A 87 -8.80 -3.72 -1.41
N ALA A 88 -7.49 -4.03 -1.37
CA ALA A 88 -7.02 -5.41 -1.38
C ALA A 88 -7.12 -6.02 0.02
N PRO A 89 -7.26 -7.36 0.14
CA PRO A 89 -7.13 -8.03 1.43
C PRO A 89 -5.79 -7.70 2.08
N LYS A 90 -5.76 -7.52 3.42
CA LYS A 90 -4.54 -7.16 4.18
C LYS A 90 -3.34 -8.06 3.87
N LYS A 91 -3.57 -9.35 3.64
CA LYS A 91 -2.52 -10.32 3.28
C LYS A 91 -1.82 -9.98 1.95
N ILE A 92 -2.57 -9.46 0.97
CA ILE A 92 -2.05 -9.06 -0.35
C ILE A 92 -1.24 -7.78 -0.25
N LEU A 93 -1.71 -6.81 0.55
CA LEU A 93 -0.94 -5.62 0.86
C LEU A 93 0.39 -5.98 1.52
N LYS A 94 0.37 -6.85 2.55
CA LYS A 94 1.59 -7.34 3.22
C LYS A 94 2.55 -8.01 2.23
N TYR A 95 2.06 -8.88 1.35
CA TYR A 95 2.89 -9.48 0.31
C TYR A 95 3.58 -8.43 -0.57
N LEU A 96 2.86 -7.41 -1.03
CA LEU A 96 3.45 -6.36 -1.87
C LEU A 96 4.48 -5.52 -1.10
N VAL A 97 4.25 -5.20 0.19
CA VAL A 97 5.27 -4.52 0.99
C VAL A 97 6.53 -5.39 1.10
N VAL A 98 6.38 -6.70 1.37
CA VAL A 98 7.52 -7.64 1.38
C VAL A 98 8.24 -7.64 0.03
N HIS A 99 7.50 -7.72 -1.08
CA HIS A 99 8.06 -7.71 -2.43
C HIS A 99 8.92 -6.48 -2.70
N GLU A 100 8.39 -5.29 -2.41
CA GLU A 100 9.13 -4.04 -2.66
C GLU A 100 10.29 -3.85 -1.68
N MET A 101 10.17 -4.31 -0.44
CA MET A 101 11.28 -4.29 0.53
C MET A 101 12.42 -5.21 0.09
N CYS A 102 12.12 -6.38 -0.50
CA CYS A 102 13.14 -7.29 -1.04
C CYS A 102 13.96 -6.63 -2.15
N HIS A 103 13.38 -5.70 -2.91
CA HIS A 103 14.10 -4.98 -3.96
C HIS A 103 15.21 -4.07 -3.44
N ILE A 104 15.19 -3.67 -2.16
CA ILE A 104 16.30 -2.93 -1.55
C ILE A 104 17.58 -3.78 -1.51
N ILE A 105 17.44 -5.09 -1.37
CA ILE A 105 18.55 -6.05 -1.29
C ILE A 105 18.84 -6.63 -2.69
N GLU A 106 17.80 -6.98 -3.44
CA GLU A 106 17.90 -7.62 -4.76
C GLU A 106 17.01 -6.93 -5.80
N MET A 107 17.62 -6.11 -6.67
CA MET A 107 16.87 -5.27 -7.60
C MET A 107 16.17 -5.98 -8.74
N ASN A 108 16.59 -7.19 -9.06
CA ASN A 108 16.00 -7.99 -10.13
C ASN A 108 15.21 -9.17 -9.54
N HIS A 109 14.26 -9.73 -10.31
CA HIS A 109 13.49 -10.90 -9.90
C HIS A 109 14.27 -12.22 -10.05
N SER A 110 15.54 -12.24 -9.61
CA SER A 110 16.40 -13.43 -9.62
C SER A 110 15.91 -14.52 -8.66
N SER A 111 16.55 -15.69 -8.72
CA SER A 111 16.32 -16.75 -7.73
C SER A 111 16.59 -16.28 -6.30
N ARG A 112 17.63 -15.45 -6.09
CA ARG A 112 17.94 -14.85 -4.79
C ARG A 112 16.81 -13.96 -4.28
N PHE A 113 16.23 -13.13 -5.16
CA PHE A 113 15.06 -12.32 -4.84
C PHE A 113 13.87 -13.18 -4.39
N TRP A 114 13.51 -14.19 -5.18
CA TRP A 114 12.36 -15.04 -4.84
C TRP A 114 12.58 -15.89 -3.59
N ASN A 115 13.82 -16.32 -3.33
CA ASN A 115 14.17 -17.00 -2.08
C ASN A 115 13.99 -16.07 -0.88
N LEU A 116 14.38 -14.80 -1.00
CA LEU A 116 14.17 -13.81 0.06
C LEU A 116 12.68 -13.54 0.29
N VAL A 117 11.89 -13.37 -0.78
CA VAL A 117 10.43 -13.20 -0.69
C VAL A 117 9.79 -14.41 -0.01
N ALA A 118 10.16 -15.64 -0.41
CA ALA A 118 9.62 -16.87 0.15
C ALA A 118 9.95 -17.04 1.64
N ARG A 119 11.14 -16.60 2.06
CA ARG A 119 11.54 -16.59 3.48
C ARG A 119 10.67 -15.66 4.31
N LEU A 120 10.38 -14.45 3.81
CA LEU A 120 9.62 -13.43 4.54
C LEU A 120 8.10 -13.59 4.42
N TYR A 121 7.65 -14.22 3.34
CA TYR A 121 6.24 -14.45 3.04
C TYR A 121 6.08 -15.78 2.30
N PRO A 122 5.96 -16.92 3.03
CA PRO A 122 5.90 -18.25 2.43
C PRO A 122 4.78 -18.43 1.40
N ASP A 123 3.62 -17.80 1.63
CA ASP A 123 2.44 -17.88 0.76
C ASP A 123 2.49 -16.96 -0.46
N TYR A 124 3.68 -16.47 -0.87
CA TYR A 124 3.79 -15.42 -1.89
C TYR A 124 3.20 -15.85 -3.23
N LYS A 125 3.24 -17.15 -3.56
CA LYS A 125 2.66 -17.70 -4.78
C LYS A 125 1.14 -17.50 -4.82
N LEU A 126 0.46 -17.71 -3.69
CA LEU A 126 -0.98 -17.49 -3.56
C LEU A 126 -1.32 -16.00 -3.69
N ALA A 127 -0.52 -15.13 -3.07
CA ALA A 127 -0.73 -13.68 -3.17
C ALA A 127 -0.52 -13.16 -4.61
N ARG A 128 0.47 -13.71 -5.33
CA ARG A 128 0.70 -13.41 -6.75
C ARG A 128 -0.47 -13.86 -7.62
N LEU A 129 -0.98 -15.07 -7.40
CA LEU A 129 -2.14 -15.59 -8.11
C LEU A 129 -3.35 -14.69 -7.89
N TRP A 130 -3.62 -14.32 -6.64
CA TRP A 130 -4.71 -13.41 -6.31
C TRP A 130 -4.60 -12.06 -7.02
N LEU A 131 -3.41 -11.45 -7.09
CA LEU A 131 -3.21 -10.19 -7.82
C LEU A 131 -3.45 -10.33 -9.32
N LYS A 132 -3.09 -11.48 -9.90
CA LYS A 132 -3.35 -11.79 -11.31
C LYS A 132 -4.85 -11.91 -11.59
N GLU A 133 -5.59 -12.56 -10.70
CA GLU A 133 -7.03 -12.85 -10.89
C GLU A 133 -7.93 -11.67 -10.51
N HIS A 134 -7.59 -10.94 -9.44
CA HIS A 134 -8.47 -9.94 -8.84
C HIS A 134 -7.92 -8.52 -8.88
N GLY A 135 -6.63 -8.33 -9.20
CA GLY A 135 -6.00 -7.00 -9.15
C GLY A 135 -6.74 -5.97 -10.02
N ASN A 136 -7.13 -6.35 -11.24
CA ASN A 136 -7.85 -5.45 -12.15
C ASN A 136 -9.17 -4.94 -11.55
N ASN A 137 -9.85 -5.73 -10.72
CA ASN A 137 -11.10 -5.35 -10.08
C ASN A 137 -10.91 -4.23 -9.05
N LEU A 138 -9.71 -4.07 -8.48
CA LEU A 138 -9.41 -2.97 -7.54
C LEU A 138 -9.49 -1.59 -8.21
N HIS A 139 -9.34 -1.53 -9.53
CA HIS A 139 -9.53 -0.31 -10.29
C HIS A 139 -11.01 0.08 -10.44
N GLN A 140 -11.96 -0.82 -10.19
CA GLN A 140 -13.38 -0.55 -10.35
C GLN A 140 -13.98 0.26 -9.19
N TYR A 141 -13.40 0.19 -7.99
CA TYR A 141 -13.88 0.96 -6.84
C TYR A 141 -13.79 2.47 -7.06
N LEU A 142 -14.79 3.24 -6.61
CA LEU A 142 -14.86 4.69 -6.74
C LEU A 142 -14.68 5.20 -8.20
N MET A 143 -15.03 4.36 -9.19
CA MET A 143 -15.17 4.73 -10.60
C MET A 143 -16.53 5.40 -10.84
N SER A 144 -16.63 6.68 -10.49
CA SER A 144 -17.69 7.61 -10.91
C SER A 144 -17.41 8.96 -10.27
#